data_AF-A0A9E1HJU9-F1
#
_entry.id   AF-A0A9E1HJU9-F1
#
_cell.length_a   1.000
_cell.length_b   1.000
_cell.length_c   1.000
_cell.angle_alpha   90.00
_cell.angle_beta   90.00
_cell.angle_gamma   90.00
#
_symmetry.space_group_name_H-M   'P 1'
#
loop_
_entity.id
_entity.type
_entity.pdbx_description
1 polymer ?
#
loop_
_entity_poly.entity_id
_entity_poly.type
_entity_poly.pdbx_seq_one_letter_code
_entity_poly.pdbx_strand_id
1 'polypeptide(L)'
;MRTEKFLNQEYQLIENYKDAFDKDAVEHLFTEYFLDYDYVVGDWSYGKLRLKGFCKKENSRYNERNDIQKKEEYFQKYCAYNCGYFILERKHNG
;
A
#
# COMPACT_ATOMS: atom_id res chain seq x y z
N MET A 1 2.88 -14.81 8.52
CA MET A 1 2.73 -13.57 7.72
C MET A 1 1.70 -13.83 6.64
N ARG A 2 0.74 -12.92 6.43
CA ARG A 2 -0.35 -13.08 5.44
C ARG A 2 0.16 -12.64 4.06
N THR A 3 -0.14 -13.42 3.03
CA THR A 3 0.15 -13.11 1.62
C THR A 3 -1.14 -13.19 0.83
N GLU A 4 -1.35 -12.24 -0.07
CA GLU A 4 -2.52 -12.19 -0.97
C GLU A 4 -2.04 -12.01 -2.41
N LYS A 5 -2.88 -12.40 -3.37
CA LYS A 5 -2.58 -12.29 -4.79
C LYS A 5 -3.50 -11.25 -5.42
N PHE A 6 -2.92 -10.27 -6.11
CA PHE A 6 -3.65 -9.26 -6.89
C PHE A 6 -3.07 -9.21 -8.29
N LEU A 7 -3.92 -9.30 -9.32
CA LEU A 7 -3.50 -9.33 -10.73
C LEU A 7 -2.33 -10.30 -11.01
N ASN A 8 -2.42 -11.50 -10.45
CA ASN A 8 -1.40 -12.54 -10.52
C ASN A 8 -0.03 -12.24 -9.89
N GLN A 9 0.12 -11.15 -9.15
CA GLN A 9 1.32 -10.85 -8.37
C GLN A 9 1.07 -11.12 -6.87
N GLU A 10 2.10 -11.59 -6.17
CA GLU A 10 2.02 -11.85 -4.74
C GLU A 10 2.41 -10.62 -3.92
N TYR A 11 1.62 -10.34 -2.88
CA TYR A 11 1.83 -9.24 -1.97
C TYR A 11 1.78 -9.73 -0.53
N GLN A 12 2.80 -9.38 0.24
CA GLN A 12 2.89 -9.69 1.66
C GLN A 12 2.34 -8.53 2.48
N LEU A 13 1.42 -8.83 3.39
CA LEU A 13 0.95 -7.86 4.38
C LEU A 13 2.01 -7.71 5.47
N ILE A 14 2.77 -6.61 5.42
CA ILE A 14 3.88 -6.35 6.33
C ILE A 14 3.47 -5.48 7.53
N GLU A 15 2.42 -4.66 7.37
CA GLU A 15 1.84 -3.85 8.43
C GLU A 15 0.32 -3.81 8.29
N ASN A 16 -0.42 -3.96 9.40
CA ASN A 16 -1.87 -3.91 9.45
C ASN A 16 -2.34 -3.21 10.73
N TYR A 17 -2.34 -1.88 10.70
CA TYR A 17 -2.74 -1.08 11.84
C TYR A 17 -4.26 -1.03 11.95
N LYS A 18 -4.78 -1.42 13.14
CA LYS A 18 -6.22 -1.50 13.45
C LYS A 18 -7.01 -2.45 12.56
N ASP A 19 -6.38 -3.53 12.11
CA ASP A 19 -7.02 -4.53 11.26
C ASP A 19 -7.69 -3.94 10.01
N ALA A 20 -7.07 -2.88 9.46
CA ALA A 20 -7.60 -2.10 8.34
C ALA A 20 -7.54 -2.81 6.99
N PHE A 21 -6.81 -3.92 6.87
CA PHE A 21 -6.71 -4.67 5.63
C PHE A 21 -7.99 -5.47 5.34
N ASP A 22 -8.71 -5.06 4.30
CA ASP A 22 -9.85 -5.76 3.72
C ASP A 22 -9.48 -6.20 2.29
N LYS A 23 -9.46 -7.51 2.05
CA LYS A 23 -9.05 -8.07 0.75
C LYS A 23 -9.99 -7.65 -0.37
N ASP A 24 -11.30 -7.74 -0.15
CA ASP A 24 -12.30 -7.52 -1.19
C ASP A 24 -12.32 -6.03 -1.59
N ALA A 25 -12.19 -5.15 -0.60
CA ALA A 25 -12.07 -3.71 -0.85
C ALA A 25 -10.80 -3.36 -1.63
N VAL A 26 -9.67 -4.02 -1.33
CA VAL A 26 -8.42 -3.84 -2.08
C VAL A 26 -8.58 -4.35 -3.51
N GLU A 27 -9.10 -5.56 -3.69
CA GLU A 27 -9.27 -6.20 -5.00
C GLU A 27 -10.16 -5.36 -5.93
N HIS A 28 -11.16 -4.66 -5.40
CA HIS A 28 -12.00 -3.73 -6.16
C HIS A 28 -11.28 -2.46 -6.64
N LEU A 29 -10.25 -2.01 -5.92
CA LEU A 29 -9.49 -0.79 -6.24
C LEU A 29 -8.15 -1.08 -6.92
N PHE A 30 -7.68 -2.32 -6.86
CA PHE A 30 -6.41 -2.72 -7.41
C PHE A 30 -6.45 -2.75 -8.94
N THR A 31 -5.52 -2.03 -9.56
CA THR A 31 -5.38 -1.94 -11.02
C THR A 31 -3.93 -2.18 -11.42
N GLU A 32 -3.67 -2.37 -12.72
CA GLU A 32 -2.33 -2.59 -13.26
C GLU A 32 -1.35 -1.46 -12.93
N TYR A 33 -1.85 -0.26 -12.67
CA TYR A 33 -1.05 0.87 -12.16
C TYR A 33 -0.20 0.51 -10.94
N PHE A 34 -0.73 -0.28 -10.00
CA PHE A 34 -0.02 -0.65 -8.77
C PHE A 34 1.08 -1.69 -8.99
N LEU A 35 1.14 -2.33 -10.16
CA LEU A 35 2.18 -3.30 -10.47
C LEU A 35 3.55 -2.63 -10.59
N ASP A 36 3.62 -1.35 -10.96
CA ASP A 36 4.90 -0.64 -11.11
C ASP A 36 5.56 -0.24 -9.77
N TYR A 37 4.88 -0.50 -8.64
CA TYR A 37 5.31 -0.08 -7.31
C TYR A 37 5.78 -1.26 -6.45
N ASP A 38 6.75 -1.02 -5.56
CA ASP A 38 7.24 -2.03 -4.61
C ASP A 38 6.26 -2.25 -3.47
N TYR A 39 5.50 -1.22 -3.11
CA TYR A 39 4.55 -1.24 -2.01
C TYR A 39 3.23 -0.64 -2.43
N VAL A 40 2.14 -1.20 -1.89
CA VAL A 40 0.82 -0.59 -1.91
C VAL A 40 0.42 -0.28 -0.49
N VAL A 41 0.25 1.01 -0.21
CA VAL A 41 -0.23 1.50 1.08
C VAL A 41 -1.72 1.79 0.95
N GLY A 42 -2.50 1.24 1.88
CA GLY A 42 -3.92 1.51 1.98
C GLY A 42 -4.25 2.25 3.27
N ASP A 43 -5.13 3.25 3.20
CA ASP A 43 -5.62 3.98 4.35
C ASP A 43 -7.12 4.31 4.22
N TRP A 44 -7.84 4.32 5.35
CA TRP A 44 -9.29 4.57 5.42
C TRP A 44 -9.65 6.00 5.81
N SER A 45 -9.71 6.89 4.84
CA SER A 45 -10.09 8.28 5.08
C SER A 45 -11.58 8.50 4.82
N TYR A 46 -12.31 9.03 5.80
CA TYR A 46 -13.75 9.31 5.71
C TYR A 46 -14.59 8.10 5.24
N GLY A 47 -14.25 6.90 5.72
CA GLY A 47 -14.95 5.66 5.37
C GLY A 47 -14.66 5.13 3.97
N LYS A 48 -13.71 5.70 3.23
CA LYS A 48 -13.28 5.23 1.91
C LYS A 48 -11.84 4.74 1.96
N LEU A 49 -11.62 3.55 1.40
CA LEU A 49 -10.28 3.04 1.17
C LEU A 49 -9.61 3.84 0.05
N ARG A 50 -8.36 4.24 0.30
CA ARG A 50 -7.48 4.83 -0.70
C ARG A 50 -6.26 3.95 -0.83
N LEU A 51 -5.83 3.69 -2.06
CA LEU A 51 -4.59 2.97 -2.35
C LEU A 51 -3.58 3.93 -2.96
N LYS A 52 -2.31 3.80 -2.54
CA LYS A 52 -1.20 4.55 -3.10
C LYS A 52 0.02 3.66 -3.27
N GLY A 53 0.67 3.77 -4.43
CA GLY A 53 1.94 3.12 -4.72
C GLY A 53 3.11 3.84 -4.06
N PHE A 54 4.01 3.07 -3.45
CA PHE A 54 5.27 3.50 -2.87
C PHE A 54 6.44 2.65 -3.41
N CYS A 55 7.64 3.23 -3.41
CA CYS A 55 8.82 2.70 -4.07
C CYS A 55 10.01 2.63 -3.10
N LYS A 56 10.91 1.68 -3.33
CA LYS A 56 12.31 1.73 -2.89
C LYS A 56 13.06 2.74 -3.77
N LYS A 57 14.24 3.22 -3.32
CA LYS A 57 15.00 4.26 -4.06
C LYS A 57 15.49 3.78 -5.43
N GLU A 58 15.65 2.48 -5.59
CA GLU A 58 16.18 1.83 -6.79
C GLU A 58 15.10 1.62 -7.86
N ASN A 59 13.81 1.78 -7.52
CA ASN A 59 12.71 1.59 -8.45
C ASN A 59 12.62 2.78 -9.42
N SER A 60 12.42 2.51 -10.71
CA SER A 60 12.35 3.54 -11.76
C SER A 60 11.17 4.52 -11.61
N ARG A 61 10.12 4.15 -10.87
CA ARG A 61 8.99 5.04 -10.54
C ARG A 61 9.24 5.89 -9.30
N TYR A 62 10.39 5.72 -8.63
CA TYR A 62 10.72 6.47 -7.42
C TYR A 62 10.69 7.99 -7.63
N ASN A 63 10.13 8.70 -6.66
CA ASN A 63 10.26 10.13 -6.45
C ASN A 63 9.98 10.43 -4.95
N GLU A 64 10.25 11.65 -4.51
CA GLU A 64 10.11 12.00 -3.09
C GLU A 64 8.70 11.81 -2.52
N ARG A 65 7.64 11.84 -3.36
CA ARG A 65 6.25 11.71 -2.92
C ARG A 65 5.80 10.25 -2.76
N ASN A 66 6.59 9.29 -3.23
CA ASN A 66 6.30 7.85 -3.13
C ASN A 66 7.44 7.07 -2.46
N ASP A 67 8.35 7.75 -1.78
CA ASP A 67 9.39 7.10 -0.97
C ASP A 67 8.76 6.36 0.22
N ILE A 68 8.94 5.04 0.28
CA ILE A 68 8.43 4.22 1.39
C ILE A 68 9.01 4.64 2.76
N GLN A 69 10.21 5.24 2.77
CA GLN A 69 10.81 5.77 4.01
C GLN A 69 10.03 6.97 4.57
N LYS A 70 9.26 7.67 3.72
CA LYS A 70 8.43 8.81 4.10
C LYS A 70 6.96 8.45 4.37
N LYS A 71 6.66 7.16 4.54
CA LYS A 71 5.28 6.69 4.80
C LYS A 71 4.65 7.30 6.07
N GLU A 72 5.44 7.52 7.12
CA GLU A 72 4.94 8.13 8.36
C GLU A 72 4.50 9.58 8.14
N GLU A 73 5.29 10.36 7.40
CA GLU A 73 4.91 11.72 7.00
C GLU A 73 3.66 11.72 6.13
N TYR A 74 3.51 10.73 5.24
CA TYR A 74 2.30 10.56 4.44
C TYR A 74 1.08 10.34 5.34
N PHE A 75 1.17 9.45 6.33
CA PHE A 75 0.06 9.24 7.24
C PHE A 75 -0.24 10.50 8.07
N GLN A 76 0.77 11.19 8.61
CA GLN A 76 0.54 12.43 9.36
C GLN A 76 -0.15 13.54 8.54
N LYS A 77 0.13 13.62 7.23
CA LYS A 77 -0.42 14.67 6.35
C LYS A 77 -1.80 14.33 5.79
N TYR A 78 -2.06 13.05 5.49
CA TYR A 78 -3.25 12.65 4.71
C TYR A 78 -4.20 11.71 5.45
N CYS A 79 -3.74 11.04 6.50
CA CYS A 79 -4.54 10.16 7.33
C CYS A 79 -5.30 11.02 8.34
N ALA A 80 -6.63 10.93 8.36
CA ALA A 80 -7.41 11.59 9.40
C ALA A 80 -6.98 11.05 10.78
N TYR A 81 -7.15 11.86 11.84
CA TYR A 81 -6.79 11.45 13.20
C TYR A 81 -7.35 10.04 13.50
N ASN A 82 -6.47 9.11 13.87
CA ASN A 82 -6.81 7.74 14.25
C ASN A 82 -7.29 6.82 13.10
N CYS A 83 -7.01 7.13 11.83
CA CYS A 83 -7.36 6.27 10.69
C CYS A 83 -6.52 4.96 10.66
N GLY A 84 -7.17 3.86 10.29
CA GLY A 84 -6.53 2.55 10.09
C GLY A 84 -5.83 2.47 8.74
N TYR A 85 -4.69 1.80 8.69
CA TYR A 85 -3.91 1.64 7.46
C TYR A 85 -3.24 0.27 7.39
N PHE A 86 -2.82 -0.11 6.20
CA PHE A 86 -2.05 -1.32 5.96
C PHE A 86 -1.00 -1.08 4.87
N ILE A 87 -0.01 -1.98 4.83
CA ILE A 87 1.05 -1.96 3.82
C ILE A 87 1.23 -3.36 3.25
N LEU A 88 1.12 -3.42 1.93
CA LEU A 88 1.42 -4.59 1.12
C LEU A 88 2.78 -4.39 0.44
N GLU A 89 3.72 -5.30 0.64
CA GLU A 89 4.98 -5.36 -0.11
C GLU A 89 4.86 -6.36 -1.25
N ARG A 90 5.18 -5.93 -2.47
CA ARG A 90 5.23 -6.82 -3.63
C ARG A 90 6.37 -7.82 -3.46
N LYS A 91 6.06 -9.11 -3.61
CA LYS A 91 7.06 -10.16 -3.75
C LYS A 91 7.60 -10.09 -5.17
N HIS A 92 8.84 -9.63 -5.32
CA HIS A 92 9.58 -9.86 -6.55
C HIS A 92 10.02 -11.32 -6.53
N ASN A 93 9.31 -12.17 -7.27
CA ASN A 93 9.84 -13.49 -7.59
C ASN A 93 11.04 -13.23 -8.53
N GLY A 94 12.23 -13.51 -8.02
CA GLY A 94 13.49 -13.35 -8.77
C GLY A 94 13.53 -14.18 -10.04
#